data_AF-A0A9D5J9C7-F1
#
_entry.id   AF-A0A9D5J9C7-F1
#
_cell.length_a   1.000
_cell.length_b   1.000
_cell.length_c   1.000
_cell.angle_alpha   90.00
_cell.angle_beta   90.00
_cell.angle_gamma   90.00
#
_symmetry.space_group_name_H-M   'P 1'
#
loop_
_entity.id
_entity.type
_entity.pdbx_description
1 polymer ?
#
loop_
_entity_poly.entity_id
_entity_poly.type
_entity_poly.pdbx_seq_one_letter_code
_entity_poly.pdbx_strand_id
1 'polypeptide(L)' 'MSLTKTVNAMCESFNATLECELLIKHRFRTLREAEAAVFDFIESWYNPHRRHSSLGYLSPINYERRAQAAA' A
#
# COMPACT_ATOMS: atom_id res chain seq x y z
N MET A 1 -2.02 -23.12 -10.30
CA MET A 1 -1.91 -21.89 -11.12
C MET A 1 -2.82 -20.80 -10.55
N SER A 2 -2.46 -20.17 -9.43
CA SER A 2 -3.19 -18.97 -8.92
C SER A 2 -2.50 -18.25 -7.76
N LEU A 3 -1.16 -18.13 -7.80
CA LEU A 3 -0.44 -17.28 -6.83
C LEU A 3 -0.16 -15.89 -7.42
N THR A 4 0.14 -15.81 -8.73
CA THR A 4 0.46 -14.55 -9.42
C THR A 4 -0.71 -13.58 -9.57
N LYS A 5 -1.95 -14.07 -9.67
CA LYS A 5 -3.12 -13.19 -9.90
C LYS A 5 -3.43 -12.32 -8.67
N THR A 6 -3.20 -12.83 -7.47
CA THR A 6 -3.50 -12.13 -6.22
C THR A 6 -2.43 -11.12 -5.83
N VAL A 7 -1.13 -11.45 -5.97
CA VAL A 7 -0.05 -10.46 -5.78
C VAL A 7 -0.14 -9.35 -6.83
N ASN A 8 -0.52 -9.68 -8.07
CA ASN A 8 -0.72 -8.67 -9.09
C ASN A 8 -1.88 -7.72 -8.74
N ALA A 9 -3.02 -8.24 -8.27
CA ALA A 9 -4.17 -7.40 -7.87
C ALA A 9 -3.86 -6.47 -6.67
N MET A 10 -3.08 -6.94 -5.69
CA MET A 10 -2.64 -6.11 -4.56
C MET A 10 -1.65 -5.03 -5.01
N CYS A 11 -0.71 -5.38 -5.89
CA CYS A 11 0.25 -4.45 -6.47
C CYS A 11 -0.44 -3.38 -7.35
N GLU A 12 -1.42 -3.79 -8.17
CA GLU A 12 -2.23 -2.87 -8.98
C GLU A 12 -3.03 -1.91 -8.10
N SER A 13 -3.64 -2.40 -7.00
CA SER A 13 -4.36 -1.54 -6.05
C SER A 13 -3.43 -0.57 -5.32
N PHE A 14 -2.22 -1.00 -4.98
CA PHE A 14 -1.17 -0.13 -4.42
C PHE A 14 -0.76 0.95 -5.42
N ASN A 15 -0.43 0.60 -6.67
CA ASN A 15 0.02 1.55 -7.68
C ASN A 15 -1.08 2.58 -7.99
N ALA A 16 -2.32 2.15 -8.18
CA ALA A 16 -3.44 3.07 -8.41
C ALA A 16 -3.64 4.04 -7.23
N THR A 17 -3.43 3.57 -6.00
CA THR A 17 -3.49 4.37 -4.78
C THR A 17 -2.33 5.37 -4.71
N LEU A 18 -1.11 4.91 -4.97
CA LEU A 18 0.11 5.72 -4.96
C LEU A 18 0.00 6.85 -6.00
N GLU A 19 -0.48 6.53 -7.20
CA GLU A 19 -0.71 7.51 -8.25
C GLU A 19 -1.76 8.54 -7.84
N CYS A 20 -2.96 8.11 -7.44
CA CYS A 20 -4.07 9.01 -7.12
C CYS A 20 -3.81 9.91 -5.91
N GLU A 21 -3.12 9.41 -4.89
CA GLU A 21 -3.04 10.07 -3.60
C GLU A 21 -1.70 10.74 -3.34
N LEU A 22 -0.61 10.26 -3.96
CA LEU A 22 0.71 10.86 -3.83
C LEU A 22 1.14 11.53 -5.14
N LEU A 23 1.24 10.79 -6.25
CA LEU A 23 1.90 11.29 -7.46
C LEU A 23 1.09 12.37 -8.19
N ILE A 24 -0.24 12.27 -8.23
CA ILE A 24 -1.10 13.30 -8.85
C ILE A 24 -1.17 14.57 -8.00
N LYS A 25 -1.05 14.44 -6.67
CA LYS A 25 -1.18 15.57 -5.73
C LYS A 25 0.12 16.32 -5.47
N HIS A 26 1.27 15.70 -5.74
CA HIS A 26 2.57 16.26 -5.44
C HIS A 26 3.42 16.42 -6.70
N ARG A 27 4.19 17.52 -6.76
CA ARG A 27 5.25 17.69 -7.77
C ARG A 27 6.60 17.61 -7.08
N PHE A 28 7.39 16.62 -7.46
CA PHE A 28 8.74 16.42 -6.95
C PHE A 28 9.75 17.17 -7.82
N ARG A 29 10.70 17.85 -7.19
CA ARG A 29 11.78 18.56 -7.88
C ARG A 29 12.97 17.65 -8.15
N THR A 30 13.14 16.61 -7.34
CA THR A 30 14.22 15.64 -7.45
C THR A 30 13.72 14.21 -7.23
N LEU A 31 14.46 13.24 -7.75
CA LEU A 31 14.15 11.82 -7.53
C LEU A 31 14.19 11.46 -6.04
N ARG A 32 15.17 11.97 -5.28
CA ARG A 32 15.30 11.69 -3.84
C ARG A 32 14.10 12.19 -3.02
N GLU A 33 13.51 13.30 -3.44
CA GLU A 33 12.28 13.82 -2.81
C GLU A 33 11.09 12.89 -3.08
N ALA A 34 10.96 12.39 -4.31
CA ALA A 34 9.94 11.40 -4.65
C ALA A 34 10.14 10.10 -3.87
N GLU A 35 11.37 9.59 -3.78
CA GLU A 35 11.70 8.38 -3.01
C GLU A 35 11.33 8.52 -1.53
N ALA A 36 11.69 9.65 -0.91
CA ALA A 36 11.36 9.93 0.49
C ALA A 36 9.84 10.04 0.71
N ALA A 37 9.13 10.70 -0.20
CA ALA A 37 7.67 10.82 -0.12
C ALA A 37 6.96 9.48 -0.30
N VAL A 38 7.45 8.62 -1.21
CA VAL A 38 6.93 7.27 -1.39
C VAL A 38 7.18 6.43 -0.14
N PHE A 39 8.37 6.52 0.44
CA PHE A 39 8.70 5.81 1.68
C PHE A 39 7.79 6.22 2.83
N ASP A 40 7.64 7.53 3.06
CA ASP A 40 6.75 8.05 4.11
C ASP A 40 5.29 7.65 3.85
N PHE A 41 4.83 7.71 2.60
CA PHE A 41 3.50 7.26 2.23
C PHE A 41 3.26 5.78 2.56
N ILE A 42 4.25 4.92 2.31
CA ILE A 42 4.15 3.49 2.60
C ILE A 42 4.11 3.24 4.11
N GLU A 43 5.07 3.78 4.85
CA GLU A 43 5.29 3.46 6.26
C GLU A 43 4.34 4.21 7.20
N SER A 44 4.10 5.49 6.96
CA SER A 44 3.27 6.32 7.83
C SER A 44 1.78 6.16 7.55
N TRP A 45 1.40 5.78 6.32
CA TRP A 45 -0.01 5.78 5.91
C TRP A 45 -0.50 4.45 5.33
N TYR A 46 0.12 3.93 4.28
CA TYR A 46 -0.41 2.76 3.57
C TYR A 46 -0.44 1.50 4.45
N ASN A 47 0.72 1.06 4.94
CA ASN A 47 0.85 -0.16 5.74
C ASN A 47 0.05 -0.13 7.06
N PRO A 48 0.09 0.96 7.86
CA PRO A 48 -0.64 1.01 9.14
C PRO A 48 -2.13 1.36 9.00
N HIS A 49 -2.51 2.26 8.08
CA HIS A 49 -3.82 2.92 8.12
C HIS A 49 -4.72 2.60 6.92
N ARG A 50 -4.18 2.32 5.72
CA ARG A 50 -5.00 2.13 4.52
C ARG A 50 -5.80 0.83 4.60
N ARG A 51 -7.12 0.94 4.55
CA ARG A 51 -8.03 -0.22 4.61
C ARG A 51 -8.31 -0.74 3.21
N HIS A 52 -8.25 -2.06 3.03
CA HIS A 52 -8.57 -2.73 1.77
C HIS A 52 -9.82 -3.58 1.93
N SER A 53 -10.81 -3.41 1.04
CA SER A 53 -12.03 -4.23 1.05
C SER A 53 -11.73 -5.72 0.87
N SER A 54 -10.72 -6.05 0.06
CA SER A 54 -10.20 -7.42 -0.13
C SER A 54 -9.61 -8.05 1.13
N LEU A 55 -9.14 -7.23 2.09
CA LEU A 55 -8.60 -7.67 3.38
C LEU A 55 -9.64 -7.59 4.51
N GLY A 56 -10.93 -7.51 4.19
CA GLY A 56 -11.99 -7.35 5.19
C GLY A 56 -11.98 -5.98 5.87
N TYR A 57 -11.60 -4.93 5.11
CA TYR A 57 -11.42 -3.57 5.61
C TYR A 57 -10.37 -3.46 6.72
N LEU A 58 -9.33 -4.29 6.66
CA LEU A 58 -8.14 -4.16 7.49
C LEU A 58 -7.01 -3.48 6.70
N SER A 59 -6.09 -2.87 7.42
CA SER A 59 -4.81 -2.44 6.86
C SER A 59 -3.85 -3.61 6.72
N PRO A 60 -2.84 -3.54 5.83
CA PRO A 60 -1.88 -4.62 5.63
C PRO A 60 -1.27 -5.12 6.94
N ILE A 61 -0.80 -4.22 7.80
CA ILE A 61 -0.24 -4.57 9.12
C ILE A 61 -1.28 -5.27 10.01
N ASN A 62 -2.52 -4.77 10.04
CA ASN A 62 -3.56 -5.37 10.87
C ASN A 62 -4.04 -6.73 10.35
N TYR A 63 -4.05 -6.92 9.03
CA TYR A 63 -4.32 -8.20 8.39
C TYR A 63 -3.25 -9.22 8.76
N GLU A 64 -1.96 -8.86 8.65
CA GLU A 64 -0.84 -9.72 9.04
C GLU A 64 -0.86 -10.05 10.53
N ARG A 65 -1.06 -9.05 11.41
CA ARG A 65 -1.19 -9.28 12.86
C ARG A 65 -2.34 -10.23 13.20
N ARG A 66 -3.48 -10.10 12.51
CA ARG A 66 -4.63 -11.00 12.71
C ARG A 66 -4.35 -12.40 12.21
N ALA A 67 -3.65 -12.55 11.09
CA ALA A 67 -3.21 -13.85 10.59
C ALA A 67 -2.21 -14.53 11.53
N GLN A 68 -1.29 -13.76 12.12
CA GLN A 68 -0.32 -14.26 13.11
C GLN A 68 -0.97 -14.65 14.44
N ALA A 69 -1.99 -13.91 14.90
CA ALA A 69 -2.71 -14.22 16.15
C ALA A 69 -3.67 -15.40 16.05
N ALA A 70 -4.01 -15.83 14.83
CA ALA A 70 -4.88 -16.98 14.56
C ALA A 70 -4.11 -18.28 14.26
N ALA A 71 -2.78 -18.21 14.23
CA ALA A 71 -1.86 -19.35 14.11
C ALA A 71 -1.43 -19.85 15.50
#